data_AF-A0A0B2JY25-F1
#
_entry.id   AF-A0A0B2JY25-F1
#
_cell.length_a   1.000
_cell.length_b   1.000
_cell.length_c   1.000
_cell.angle_alpha   90.00
_cell.angle_beta   90.00
_cell.angle_gamma   90.00
#
_symmetry.space_group_name_H-M   'P 1'
#
loop_
_entity.id
_entity.type
_entity.pdbx_description
1 polymer ?
#
loop_
_entity_poly.entity_id
_entity_poly.type
_entity_poly.pdbx_seq_one_letter_code
_entity_poly.pdbx_strand_id
1 'polypeptide(L)'
;MKKKALTAAILGLALSVSATAMAATGMSGLSPLDGRPETNAKKMLPKATYKVESVHQVEGRQGVASEGDYFWVSGSKTLAKYDKNWNLIEINKNPFEGYSIPSNHIGDIDVYNNEIYVGAENFMDGVGKNIQIAIHDADTLKLKRTFSFEPSSGQEECSGICVNPDTQTVWMCSWVGEESGRYLYEYDLKTGKYLRKVHLQCPPQWVQGIAYYNGSFYLTADDGTADEIEPDHVYRVDIQPGASNATVVLERTLDDVTFQGEIEGITFNKAKKQMLVHYNRGSRIVLGMVKGFYPGYDKEISEVFCYDIKKK
;
A
#
# COMPACT_ATOMS: atom_id res chain seq x y z
N MET A 1 -87.80 20.11 15.06
CA MET A 1 -87.85 19.50 13.71
C MET A 1 -86.49 18.89 13.40
N LYS A 2 -86.44 17.57 13.16
CA LYS A 2 -85.24 16.76 12.89
C LYS A 2 -84.56 17.17 11.58
N LYS A 3 -83.21 17.21 11.54
CA LYS A 3 -82.33 16.92 10.37
C LYS A 3 -80.90 16.76 10.92
N LYS A 4 -80.50 15.53 11.21
CA LYS A 4 -79.66 14.61 10.39
C LYS A 4 -78.18 15.02 10.36
N ALA A 5 -77.41 14.25 11.12
CA ALA A 5 -75.97 14.16 11.10
C ALA A 5 -75.45 13.65 9.74
N LEU A 6 -74.30 14.16 9.32
CA LEU A 6 -73.45 13.54 8.31
C LEU A 6 -72.07 13.36 8.96
N THR A 7 -71.73 12.10 9.21
CA THR A 7 -70.45 11.66 9.77
C THR A 7 -69.40 11.66 8.64
N ALA A 8 -68.36 12.46 8.76
CA ALA A 8 -67.15 12.34 7.95
C ALA A 8 -66.09 11.65 8.80
N ALA A 9 -65.71 10.44 8.39
CA ALA A 9 -64.61 9.68 8.96
C ALA A 9 -63.29 10.23 8.44
N ILE A 10 -62.40 10.65 9.35
CA ILE A 10 -60.97 10.86 9.05
C ILE A 10 -60.21 9.79 9.83
N LEU A 11 -59.65 8.83 9.08
CA LEU A 11 -58.79 7.77 9.57
C LEU A 11 -57.41 8.38 9.87
N GLY A 12 -57.12 8.66 11.15
CA GLY A 12 -55.78 9.03 11.61
C GLY A 12 -54.92 7.78 11.78
N LEU A 13 -54.00 7.55 10.86
CA LEU A 13 -53.00 6.48 10.95
C LEU A 13 -51.94 6.87 12.00
N ALA A 14 -52.00 6.28 13.19
CA ALA A 14 -50.97 6.42 14.20
C ALA A 14 -49.80 5.47 13.89
N LEU A 15 -48.74 5.97 13.25
CA LEU A 15 -47.45 5.28 13.20
C LEU A 15 -46.77 5.41 14.57
N SER A 16 -46.71 4.31 15.31
CA SER A 16 -45.87 4.17 16.48
C SER A 16 -44.42 3.93 16.03
N VAL A 17 -43.58 4.94 16.16
CA VAL A 17 -42.12 4.77 16.05
C VAL A 17 -41.64 4.28 17.41
N SER A 18 -41.35 2.99 17.52
CA SER A 18 -40.67 2.41 18.67
C SER A 18 -39.19 2.76 18.57
N ALA A 19 -38.77 3.81 19.28
CA ALA A 19 -37.36 4.13 19.46
C ALA A 19 -36.74 3.11 20.44
N THR A 20 -36.12 2.06 19.91
CA THR A 20 -35.22 1.22 20.70
C THR A 20 -33.87 1.94 20.79
N ALA A 21 -33.66 2.65 21.90
CA ALA A 21 -32.37 3.21 22.24
C ALA A 21 -31.38 2.06 22.54
N MET A 22 -30.50 1.76 21.58
CA MET A 22 -29.28 0.99 21.86
C MET A 22 -28.38 1.86 22.73
N ALA A 23 -28.20 1.45 23.99
CA ALA A 23 -27.26 2.08 24.89
C ALA A 23 -25.83 1.88 24.38
N ALA A 24 -25.24 2.95 23.85
CA ALA A 24 -23.81 3.03 23.57
C ALA A 24 -23.05 3.12 24.91
N THR A 25 -22.75 1.98 25.51
CA THR A 25 -21.85 1.90 26.65
C THR A 25 -20.41 1.98 26.15
N GLY A 26 -19.72 3.11 26.38
CA GLY A 26 -18.28 3.09 26.66
C GLY A 26 -17.27 3.74 25.71
N MET A 27 -17.63 4.64 24.78
CA MET A 27 -16.65 5.42 23.99
C MET A 27 -16.74 6.94 24.20
N SER A 28 -17.09 7.39 25.40
CA SER A 28 -17.22 8.82 25.73
C SER A 28 -15.88 9.53 25.97
N GLY A 29 -14.91 9.39 25.06
CA GLY A 29 -13.57 9.95 25.28
C GLY A 29 -12.72 10.28 24.06
N LEU A 30 -13.19 10.03 22.84
CA LEU A 30 -12.49 10.47 21.63
C LEU A 30 -13.43 11.38 20.85
N SER A 31 -13.14 12.69 20.82
CA SER A 31 -13.70 13.51 19.75
C SER A 31 -13.31 12.85 18.43
N PRO A 32 -14.19 12.78 17.42
CA PRO A 32 -13.85 12.22 16.10
C PRO A 32 -12.69 12.98 15.40
N LEU A 33 -12.20 14.08 15.99
CA LEU A 33 -11.05 14.84 15.53
C LEU A 33 -9.79 14.70 16.40
N ASP A 34 -9.90 14.14 17.61
CA ASP A 34 -8.76 14.03 18.52
C ASP A 34 -7.70 13.10 17.93
N GLY A 35 -6.45 13.56 17.89
CA GLY A 35 -5.33 12.80 17.36
C GLY A 35 -5.12 12.91 15.85
N ARG A 36 -6.08 13.45 15.08
CA ARG A 36 -5.93 13.64 13.63
C ARG A 36 -4.85 14.67 13.31
N PRO A 37 -3.98 14.44 12.30
CA PRO A 37 -2.83 15.31 12.06
C PRO A 37 -3.23 16.73 11.65
N GLU A 38 -4.35 16.94 10.97
CA GLU A 38 -4.79 18.27 10.53
C GLU A 38 -5.20 19.21 11.67
N THR A 39 -5.43 18.68 12.88
CA THR A 39 -5.64 19.50 14.08
C THR A 39 -4.34 20.14 14.60
N ASN A 40 -3.20 19.78 14.03
CA ASN A 40 -1.89 20.30 14.40
C ASN A 40 -0.99 20.45 13.18
N ALA A 41 -0.73 21.69 12.75
CA ALA A 41 0.09 21.98 11.57
C ALA A 41 1.46 21.28 11.56
N LYS A 42 2.09 21.03 12.72
CA LYS A 42 3.36 20.29 12.78
C LYS A 42 3.23 18.83 12.36
N LYS A 43 2.06 18.21 12.58
CA LYS A 43 1.78 16.82 12.15
C LYS A 43 1.49 16.72 10.65
N MET A 44 1.19 17.85 9.99
CA MET A 44 1.01 17.98 8.53
C MET A 44 2.30 18.28 7.78
N LEU A 45 3.45 18.37 8.47
CA LEU A 45 4.76 18.50 7.85
C LEU A 45 5.43 17.12 7.71
N PRO A 46 6.40 16.96 6.78
CA PRO A 46 7.25 15.78 6.73
C PRO A 46 7.92 15.50 8.08
N LYS A 47 7.97 14.23 8.50
CA LYS A 47 8.63 13.81 9.76
C LYS A 47 10.15 13.82 9.66
N ALA A 48 10.70 13.71 8.45
CA ALA A 48 12.14 13.72 8.23
C ALA A 48 12.54 14.54 7.01
N THR A 49 13.85 14.63 6.83
CA THR A 49 14.51 14.98 5.58
C THR A 49 15.27 13.77 5.08
N TYR A 50 15.36 13.64 3.76
CA TYR A 50 15.95 12.50 3.10
C TYR A 50 16.98 12.99 2.09
N LYS A 51 18.13 12.33 2.03
CA LYS A 51 19.21 12.64 1.09
C LYS A 51 19.65 11.36 0.40
N VAL A 52 19.72 11.37 -0.94
CA VAL A 52 20.30 10.24 -1.69
C VAL A 52 21.71 9.97 -1.19
N GLU A 53 21.94 8.76 -0.71
CA GLU A 53 23.26 8.25 -0.37
C GLU A 53 23.83 7.43 -1.52
N SER A 54 23.02 6.53 -2.08
CA SER A 54 23.41 5.67 -3.19
C SER A 54 22.21 5.26 -4.05
N VAL A 55 22.50 4.82 -5.28
CA VAL A 55 21.52 4.30 -6.23
C VAL A 55 22.08 3.01 -6.81
N HIS A 56 21.25 1.97 -6.87
CA HIS A 56 21.66 0.63 -7.30
C HIS A 56 20.71 0.11 -8.37
N GLN A 57 21.23 -0.28 -9.54
CA GLN A 57 20.44 -1.02 -10.54
C GLN A 57 20.18 -2.44 -10.05
N VAL A 58 18.97 -2.93 -10.26
CA VAL A 58 18.51 -4.21 -9.72
C VAL A 58 17.73 -5.04 -10.75
N GLU A 59 17.74 -6.35 -10.57
CA GLU A 59 16.79 -7.30 -11.16
C GLU A 59 15.44 -7.23 -10.42
N GLY A 60 14.37 -6.98 -11.19
CA GLY A 60 13.02 -6.78 -10.67
C GLY A 60 12.60 -5.32 -10.74
N ARG A 61 11.30 -5.09 -10.89
CA ARG A 61 10.72 -3.80 -11.29
C ARG A 61 9.53 -3.32 -10.46
N GLN A 62 9.28 -3.90 -9.29
CA GLN A 62 8.00 -3.72 -8.56
C GLN A 62 8.18 -3.35 -7.10
N GLY A 63 9.13 -3.97 -6.40
CA GLY A 63 9.17 -3.87 -4.95
C GLY A 63 10.56 -3.92 -4.38
N VAL A 64 10.71 -3.43 -3.16
CA VAL A 64 11.96 -3.52 -2.41
C VAL A 64 11.67 -3.76 -0.93
N ALA A 65 12.35 -4.75 -0.34
CA ALA A 65 12.29 -5.04 1.08
C ALA A 65 13.70 -5.18 1.67
N SER A 66 13.83 -4.98 2.98
CA SER A 66 15.12 -5.10 3.67
C SER A 66 14.97 -5.69 5.07
N GLU A 67 15.89 -6.57 5.43
CA GLU A 67 16.01 -7.14 6.78
C GLU A 67 17.48 -7.45 7.07
N GLY A 68 18.01 -6.87 8.14
CA GLY A 68 19.43 -6.95 8.48
C GLY A 68 20.34 -6.39 7.37
N ASP A 69 21.23 -7.25 6.89
CA ASP A 69 22.25 -6.94 5.87
C ASP A 69 21.83 -7.36 4.46
N TYR A 70 20.57 -7.77 4.26
CA TYR A 70 20.07 -8.25 2.97
C TYR A 70 18.94 -7.37 2.44
N PHE A 71 18.82 -7.40 1.11
CA PHE A 71 17.73 -6.74 0.38
C PHE A 71 17.04 -7.74 -0.52
N TRP A 72 15.74 -7.54 -0.73
CA TRP A 72 14.94 -8.32 -1.67
C TRP A 72 14.26 -7.38 -2.64
N VAL A 73 14.18 -7.78 -3.90
CA VAL A 73 13.53 -7.02 -4.96
C VAL A 73 12.54 -7.92 -5.67
N SER A 74 11.31 -7.47 -5.81
CA SER A 74 10.32 -8.14 -6.65
C SER A 74 10.32 -7.55 -8.06
N GLY A 75 10.13 -8.42 -9.04
CA GLY A 75 9.53 -8.04 -10.31
C GLY A 75 8.18 -8.74 -10.45
N SER A 76 7.45 -8.47 -11.53
CA SER A 76 6.10 -9.04 -11.70
C SER A 76 6.08 -10.58 -11.69
N LYS A 77 7.20 -11.22 -12.02
CA LYS A 77 7.33 -12.69 -12.08
C LYS A 77 8.67 -13.19 -11.52
N THR A 78 9.34 -12.39 -10.69
CA THR A 78 10.67 -12.73 -10.15
C THR A 78 10.80 -12.27 -8.72
N LEU A 79 11.59 -12.99 -7.92
CA LEU A 79 12.11 -12.52 -6.65
C LEU A 79 13.63 -12.60 -6.69
N ALA A 80 14.32 -11.54 -6.27
CA ALA A 80 15.77 -11.48 -6.21
C ALA A 80 16.22 -11.13 -4.78
N LYS A 81 17.37 -11.68 -4.35
CA LYS A 81 18.03 -11.40 -3.06
C LYS A 81 19.41 -10.80 -3.30
N TYR A 82 19.76 -9.78 -2.52
CA TYR A 82 21.05 -9.10 -2.59
C TYR A 82 21.74 -9.04 -1.22
N ASP A 83 23.07 -9.01 -1.24
CA ASP A 83 23.88 -8.75 -0.05
C ASP A 83 23.92 -7.25 0.32
N LYS A 84 24.59 -6.93 1.43
CA LYS A 84 24.72 -5.55 1.93
C LYS A 84 25.42 -4.57 0.98
N ASN A 85 26.11 -5.09 -0.03
CA ASN A 85 26.82 -4.32 -1.06
C ASN A 85 26.04 -4.32 -2.39
N TRP A 86 24.79 -4.78 -2.40
CA TRP A 86 23.95 -4.90 -3.59
C TRP A 86 24.47 -5.89 -4.64
N ASN A 87 25.25 -6.90 -4.24
CA ASN A 87 25.56 -8.04 -5.12
C ASN A 87 24.37 -9.01 -5.14
N LEU A 88 23.92 -9.41 -6.33
CA LEU A 88 22.88 -10.42 -6.50
C LEU A 88 23.37 -11.77 -5.95
N ILE A 89 22.65 -12.33 -4.98
CA ILE A 89 22.94 -13.62 -4.36
C ILE A 89 22.12 -14.74 -5.02
N GLU A 90 20.81 -14.51 -5.18
CA GLU A 90 19.85 -15.52 -5.61
C GLU A 90 18.72 -14.87 -6.39
N ILE A 91 18.16 -15.59 -7.37
CA ILE A 91 16.99 -15.14 -8.13
C ILE A 91 16.06 -16.30 -8.45
N ASN A 92 14.82 -16.20 -7.97
CA ASN A 92 13.75 -17.11 -8.35
C ASN A 92 12.98 -16.52 -9.55
N LYS A 93 13.13 -17.16 -10.71
CA LYS A 93 12.42 -16.80 -11.96
C LYS A 93 11.05 -17.46 -12.11
N ASN A 94 10.67 -18.32 -11.17
CA ASN A 94 9.38 -19.01 -11.12
C ASN A 94 8.76 -18.90 -9.71
N PRO A 95 8.52 -17.68 -9.19
CA PRO A 95 8.04 -17.50 -7.82
C PRO A 95 6.66 -18.13 -7.60
N PHE A 96 5.85 -18.26 -8.65
CA PHE A 96 4.51 -18.85 -8.54
C PHE A 96 4.50 -20.39 -8.46
N GLU A 97 5.66 -21.06 -8.47
CA GLU A 97 5.70 -22.51 -8.29
C GLU A 97 5.11 -22.91 -6.92
N GLY A 98 4.12 -23.79 -6.93
CA GLY A 98 3.42 -24.26 -5.72
C GLY A 98 2.17 -23.45 -5.35
N TYR A 99 1.87 -22.35 -6.05
CA TYR A 99 0.65 -21.60 -5.82
C TYR A 99 -0.60 -22.43 -6.20
N SER A 100 -1.61 -22.42 -5.34
CA SER A 100 -2.89 -23.09 -5.61
C SER A 100 -3.80 -22.29 -6.54
N ILE A 101 -3.63 -20.97 -6.58
CA ILE A 101 -4.38 -20.04 -7.41
C ILE A 101 -3.42 -19.43 -8.43
N PRO A 102 -3.74 -19.48 -9.74
CA PRO A 102 -2.86 -18.93 -10.77
C PRO A 102 -2.61 -17.43 -10.57
N SER A 103 -1.33 -17.06 -10.53
CA SER A 103 -0.84 -15.68 -10.46
C SER A 103 0.23 -15.43 -11.53
N ASN A 104 0.32 -14.19 -11.98
CA ASN A 104 1.30 -13.74 -12.96
C ASN A 104 1.92 -12.37 -12.61
N HIS A 105 1.55 -11.82 -11.45
CA HIS A 105 1.93 -10.49 -11.01
C HIS A 105 2.25 -10.50 -9.51
N ILE A 106 3.28 -9.74 -9.15
CA ILE A 106 3.75 -9.45 -7.80
C ILE A 106 4.03 -7.95 -7.77
N GLY A 107 3.47 -7.23 -6.80
CA GLY A 107 3.77 -5.82 -6.56
C GLY A 107 4.91 -5.59 -5.57
N ASP A 108 4.83 -4.52 -4.81
CA ASP A 108 5.70 -4.25 -3.67
C ASP A 108 5.61 -5.35 -2.60
N ILE A 109 6.70 -5.54 -1.87
CA ILE A 109 6.91 -6.66 -0.94
C ILE A 109 7.45 -6.16 0.39
N ASP A 110 7.31 -6.96 1.44
CA ASP A 110 7.96 -6.72 2.71
C ASP A 110 8.64 -7.98 3.23
N VAL A 111 9.60 -7.83 4.15
CA VAL A 111 10.29 -8.94 4.79
C VAL A 111 10.18 -8.80 6.30
N TYR A 112 9.74 -9.88 6.94
CA TYR A 112 9.63 -9.94 8.38
C TYR A 112 9.94 -11.35 8.88
N ASN A 113 10.90 -11.47 9.78
CA ASN A 113 11.35 -12.73 10.37
C ASN A 113 11.78 -13.77 9.32
N ASN A 114 12.62 -13.34 8.37
CA ASN A 114 13.14 -14.17 7.28
C ASN A 114 12.03 -14.74 6.36
N GLU A 115 10.90 -14.05 6.27
CA GLU A 115 9.80 -14.39 5.38
C GLU A 115 9.45 -13.19 4.51
N ILE A 116 9.33 -13.41 3.20
CA ILE A 116 8.91 -12.39 2.23
C ILE A 116 7.39 -12.46 2.12
N TYR A 117 6.73 -11.34 2.40
CA TYR A 117 5.30 -11.13 2.25
C TYR A 117 5.04 -10.58 0.85
N VAL A 118 4.17 -11.25 0.12
CA VAL A 118 3.89 -10.98 -1.29
C VAL A 118 2.38 -10.84 -1.49
N GLY A 119 1.95 -9.68 -2.00
CA GLY A 119 0.67 -9.55 -2.69
C GLY A 119 0.83 -10.12 -4.09
N ALA A 120 0.10 -11.20 -4.39
CA ALA A 120 0.17 -11.85 -5.69
C ALA A 120 -1.21 -11.94 -6.32
N GLU A 121 -1.26 -11.79 -7.63
CA GLU A 121 -2.53 -11.77 -8.36
C GLU A 121 -2.34 -12.24 -9.81
N ASN A 122 -3.47 -12.39 -10.50
CA ASN A 122 -3.52 -12.46 -11.94
C ASN A 122 -3.90 -11.08 -12.49
N PHE A 123 -2.92 -10.40 -13.09
CA PHE A 123 -3.08 -9.08 -13.67
C PHE A 123 -3.12 -9.16 -15.19
N MET A 124 -4.12 -8.53 -15.81
CA MET A 124 -4.26 -8.44 -17.25
C MET A 124 -5.01 -7.15 -17.62
N ASP A 125 -4.42 -6.35 -18.52
CA ASP A 125 -5.01 -5.12 -19.07
C ASP A 125 -5.53 -4.12 -18.01
N GLY A 126 -4.76 -3.91 -16.93
CA GLY A 126 -5.12 -2.97 -15.86
C GLY A 126 -6.08 -3.52 -14.80
N VAL A 127 -6.39 -4.83 -14.85
CA VAL A 127 -7.34 -5.48 -13.94
C VAL A 127 -6.66 -6.60 -13.17
N GLY A 128 -6.65 -6.48 -11.84
CA GLY A 128 -6.27 -7.54 -10.91
C GLY A 128 -7.41 -8.54 -10.69
N LYS A 129 -7.06 -9.83 -10.59
CA LYS A 129 -7.97 -10.92 -10.22
C LYS A 129 -7.21 -11.90 -9.34
N ASN A 130 -7.95 -12.70 -8.58
CA ASN A 130 -7.37 -13.82 -7.83
C ASN A 130 -6.25 -13.37 -6.86
N ILE A 131 -6.46 -12.23 -6.20
CA ILE A 131 -5.53 -11.72 -5.19
C ILE A 131 -5.33 -12.79 -4.12
N GLN A 132 -4.09 -12.95 -3.68
CA GLN A 132 -3.72 -13.81 -2.57
C GLN A 132 -2.50 -13.24 -1.86
N ILE A 133 -2.42 -13.51 -0.56
CA ILE A 133 -1.23 -13.20 0.23
C ILE A 133 -0.37 -14.47 0.23
N ALA A 134 0.84 -14.36 -0.28
CA ALA A 134 1.80 -15.45 -0.32
C ALA A 134 3.03 -15.13 0.54
N ILE A 135 3.52 -16.16 1.23
CA ILE A 135 4.69 -16.06 2.10
C ILE A 135 5.79 -16.93 1.52
N HIS A 136 6.89 -16.31 1.16
CA HIS A 136 8.09 -16.99 0.67
C HIS A 136 9.16 -17.05 1.74
N ASP A 137 10.02 -18.05 1.64
CA ASP A 137 11.22 -18.15 2.43
C ASP A 137 12.27 -17.16 1.92
N ALA A 138 12.80 -16.30 2.80
CA ALA A 138 13.69 -15.23 2.37
C ALA A 138 15.11 -15.71 2.02
N ASP A 139 15.47 -16.96 2.34
CA ASP A 139 16.74 -17.56 1.94
C ASP A 139 16.65 -18.27 0.59
N THR A 140 15.58 -19.03 0.37
CA THR A 140 15.41 -19.84 -0.85
C THR A 140 14.50 -19.20 -1.91
N LEU A 141 13.79 -18.13 -1.57
CA LEU A 141 12.81 -17.41 -2.40
C LEU A 141 11.61 -18.27 -2.84
N LYS A 142 11.42 -19.44 -2.22
CA LYS A 142 10.34 -20.39 -2.54
C LYS A 142 9.12 -20.15 -1.68
N LEU A 143 7.95 -20.46 -2.23
CA LEU A 143 6.69 -20.40 -1.50
C LEU A 143 6.74 -21.32 -0.26
N LYS A 144 6.33 -20.79 0.89
CA LYS A 144 6.10 -21.54 2.13
C LYS A 144 4.62 -21.83 2.33
N ARG A 145 3.78 -20.80 2.17
CA ARG A 145 2.33 -20.87 2.42
C ARG A 145 1.62 -19.68 1.79
N THR A 146 0.30 -19.79 1.67
CA THR A 146 -0.58 -18.69 1.28
C THR A 146 -1.67 -18.48 2.33
N PHE A 147 -2.22 -17.28 2.35
CA PHE A 147 -3.45 -16.95 3.06
C PHE A 147 -4.52 -16.54 2.05
N SER A 148 -5.78 -16.86 2.38
CA SER A 148 -6.92 -16.48 1.55
C SER A 148 -7.12 -14.97 1.60
N PHE A 149 -7.22 -14.38 0.43
CA PHE A 149 -7.77 -13.03 0.27
C PHE A 149 -9.26 -13.00 0.65
N GLU A 150 -9.75 -11.85 1.13
CA GLU A 150 -11.15 -11.66 1.52
C GLU A 150 -11.88 -10.80 0.47
N PRO A 151 -12.71 -11.40 -0.41
CA PRO A 151 -13.42 -10.64 -1.45
C PRO A 151 -14.38 -9.60 -0.88
N SER A 152 -14.94 -9.83 0.31
CA SER A 152 -15.85 -8.85 0.94
C SER A 152 -15.16 -7.57 1.43
N SER A 153 -13.82 -7.52 1.40
CA SER A 153 -13.06 -6.28 1.62
C SER A 153 -13.35 -5.22 0.55
N GLY A 154 -13.70 -5.66 -0.66
CA GLY A 154 -13.84 -4.80 -1.84
C GLY A 154 -12.50 -4.30 -2.39
N GLN A 155 -11.39 -4.94 -2.04
CA GLN A 155 -10.11 -4.72 -2.71
C GLN A 155 -10.13 -5.40 -4.10
N GLU A 156 -9.65 -4.70 -5.12
CA GLU A 156 -9.72 -5.16 -6.52
C GLU A 156 -8.34 -5.47 -7.12
N GLU A 157 -7.26 -5.03 -6.48
CA GLU A 157 -5.88 -5.23 -6.91
C GLU A 157 -4.94 -5.20 -5.69
N CYS A 158 -3.72 -5.72 -5.78
CA CYS A 158 -2.73 -5.59 -4.71
C CYS A 158 -1.36 -5.11 -5.20
N SER A 159 -1.15 -3.79 -5.16
CA SER A 159 0.10 -3.17 -5.58
C SER A 159 1.20 -3.27 -4.54
N GLY A 160 0.85 -3.33 -3.25
CA GLY A 160 1.86 -3.44 -2.19
C GLY A 160 1.35 -4.06 -0.92
N ILE A 161 2.28 -4.61 -0.14
CA ILE A 161 2.03 -5.29 1.14
C ILE A 161 3.11 -4.95 2.16
N CYS A 162 2.75 -4.75 3.42
CA CYS A 162 3.71 -4.62 4.52
C CYS A 162 3.25 -5.25 5.83
N VAL A 163 4.20 -5.53 6.70
CA VAL A 163 3.97 -6.00 8.06
C VAL A 163 4.05 -4.82 9.03
N ASN A 164 3.03 -4.68 9.87
CA ASN A 164 3.09 -3.87 11.08
C ASN A 164 3.40 -4.80 12.28
N PRO A 165 4.67 -4.85 12.76
CA PRO A 165 5.04 -5.70 13.89
C PRO A 165 4.46 -5.21 15.21
N ASP A 166 4.11 -3.93 15.34
CA ASP A 166 3.62 -3.36 16.61
C ASP A 166 2.22 -3.89 16.94
N THR A 167 1.40 -4.13 15.91
CA THR A 167 0.04 -4.66 16.05
C THR A 167 -0.11 -6.10 15.58
N GLN A 168 0.97 -6.72 15.09
CA GLN A 168 0.95 -8.06 14.48
C GLN A 168 -0.09 -8.14 13.36
N THR A 169 -0.05 -7.18 12.44
CA THR A 169 -0.95 -7.13 11.26
C THR A 169 -0.19 -6.98 9.95
N VAL A 170 -0.85 -7.38 8.86
CA VAL A 170 -0.42 -7.20 7.48
C VAL A 170 -1.32 -6.15 6.84
N TRP A 171 -0.74 -5.26 6.05
CA TRP A 171 -1.45 -4.17 5.39
C TRP A 171 -1.20 -4.22 3.89
N MET A 172 -2.24 -4.00 3.10
CA MET A 172 -2.16 -3.94 1.64
C MET A 172 -2.72 -2.62 1.10
N CYS A 173 -2.20 -2.21 -0.05
CA CYS A 173 -2.70 -1.08 -0.85
C CYS A 173 -3.08 -1.53 -2.26
N SER A 174 -3.69 -0.62 -3.02
CA SER A 174 -4.08 -0.83 -4.41
C SER A 174 -3.62 0.31 -5.31
N TRP A 175 -3.15 -0.04 -6.50
CA TRP A 175 -2.89 0.89 -7.60
C TRP A 175 -4.18 1.37 -8.26
N VAL A 176 -5.22 0.52 -8.35
CA VAL A 176 -6.51 0.86 -8.98
C VAL A 176 -7.19 2.01 -8.23
N GLY A 177 -7.15 3.20 -8.83
CA GLY A 177 -7.52 4.48 -8.19
C GLY A 177 -9.02 4.75 -7.96
N GLU A 178 -9.91 3.80 -8.25
CA GLU A 178 -11.36 3.95 -8.01
C GLU A 178 -11.70 3.76 -6.52
N GLU A 179 -12.51 2.76 -6.17
CA GLU A 179 -12.84 2.51 -4.76
C GLU A 179 -11.67 1.84 -4.03
N SER A 180 -10.90 0.96 -4.70
CA SER A 180 -9.85 0.16 -4.06
C SER A 180 -8.68 0.99 -3.54
N GLY A 181 -8.13 1.90 -4.35
CA GLY A 181 -7.00 2.77 -4.01
C GLY A 181 -7.27 3.80 -2.92
N ARG A 182 -8.51 3.91 -2.43
CA ARG A 182 -8.89 4.83 -1.34
C ARG A 182 -8.71 4.23 0.04
N TYR A 183 -8.31 2.97 0.15
CA TYR A 183 -8.19 2.28 1.42
C TYR A 183 -6.85 1.57 1.61
N LEU A 184 -6.48 1.40 2.87
CA LEU A 184 -5.52 0.37 3.28
C LEU A 184 -6.26 -0.78 3.96
N TYR A 185 -5.87 -2.00 3.64
CA TYR A 185 -6.58 -3.22 4.03
C TYR A 185 -5.78 -3.99 5.08
N GLU A 186 -6.38 -4.21 6.25
CA GLU A 186 -5.72 -4.82 7.41
C GLU A 186 -6.09 -6.29 7.57
N TYR A 187 -5.08 -7.12 7.78
CA TYR A 187 -5.18 -8.55 8.00
C TYR A 187 -4.39 -8.95 9.24
N ASP A 188 -4.83 -9.98 9.94
CA ASP A 188 -4.09 -10.57 11.06
C ASP A 188 -2.84 -11.29 10.56
N LEU A 189 -1.67 -10.98 11.12
CA LEU A 189 -0.38 -11.49 10.64
C LEU A 189 -0.23 -13.01 10.80
N LYS A 190 -0.85 -13.57 11.84
CA LYS A 190 -0.71 -14.99 12.18
C LYS A 190 -1.66 -15.87 11.37
N THR A 191 -2.90 -15.42 11.24
CA THR A 191 -4.00 -16.20 10.67
C THR A 191 -4.30 -15.84 9.22
N GLY A 192 -3.85 -14.67 8.76
CA GLY A 192 -4.21 -14.12 7.45
C GLY A 192 -5.67 -13.70 7.34
N LYS A 193 -6.40 -13.60 8.46
CA LYS A 193 -7.81 -13.21 8.46
C LYS A 193 -7.94 -11.71 8.23
N TYR A 194 -8.80 -11.31 7.30
CA TYR A 194 -9.18 -9.91 7.12
C TYR A 194 -9.80 -9.33 8.39
N LEU A 195 -9.35 -8.13 8.76
CA LEU A 195 -9.79 -7.42 9.96
C LEU A 195 -10.69 -6.25 9.60
N ARG A 196 -10.22 -5.34 8.74
CA ARG A 196 -10.93 -4.12 8.33
C ARG A 196 -10.21 -3.42 7.17
N LYS A 197 -10.81 -2.34 6.68
CA LYS A 197 -10.15 -1.36 5.82
C LYS A 197 -10.22 0.05 6.42
N VAL A 198 -9.25 0.89 6.11
CA VAL A 198 -9.14 2.27 6.60
C VAL A 198 -9.19 3.22 5.41
N HIS A 199 -10.16 4.14 5.39
CA HIS A 199 -10.33 5.12 4.33
C HIS A 199 -9.28 6.23 4.43
N LEU A 200 -8.49 6.40 3.38
CA LEU A 200 -7.53 7.49 3.25
C LEU A 200 -8.26 8.79 2.90
N GLN A 201 -8.07 9.83 3.70
CA GLN A 201 -8.59 11.17 3.41
C GLN A 201 -7.62 11.89 2.46
N CYS A 202 -8.13 12.30 1.30
CA CYS A 202 -7.33 12.78 0.16
C CYS A 202 -6.31 11.70 -0.28
N PRO A 203 -6.79 10.52 -0.72
CA PRO A 203 -5.90 9.45 -1.15
C PRO A 203 -5.05 9.92 -2.34
N PRO A 204 -3.76 9.60 -2.37
CA PRO A 204 -2.94 9.81 -3.56
C PRO A 204 -3.43 8.88 -4.68
N GLN A 205 -3.16 9.26 -5.92
CA GLN A 205 -3.50 8.43 -7.07
C GLN A 205 -2.43 7.35 -7.26
N TRP A 206 -2.84 6.18 -7.76
CA TRP A 206 -1.91 5.14 -8.21
C TRP A 206 -0.86 4.76 -7.14
N VAL A 207 -1.33 4.33 -5.96
CA VAL A 207 -0.45 3.85 -4.88
C VAL A 207 0.24 2.57 -5.32
N GLN A 208 1.57 2.56 -5.31
CA GLN A 208 2.38 1.44 -5.77
C GLN A 208 2.90 0.61 -4.60
N GLY A 209 3.47 1.24 -3.59
CA GLY A 209 4.11 0.57 -2.47
C GLY A 209 3.61 1.03 -1.10
N ILE A 210 3.89 0.21 -0.09
CA ILE A 210 3.54 0.49 1.31
C ILE A 210 4.62 -0.04 2.24
N ALA A 211 5.02 0.77 3.23
CA ALA A 211 5.93 0.35 4.29
C ALA A 211 5.47 0.84 5.66
N TYR A 212 5.73 0.05 6.70
CA TYR A 212 5.54 0.47 8.08
C TYR A 212 6.86 0.89 8.73
N TYR A 213 6.92 2.11 9.27
CA TYR A 213 8.11 2.61 9.96
C TYR A 213 7.77 3.54 11.12
N ASN A 214 8.16 3.14 12.34
CA ASN A 214 8.07 3.93 13.57
C ASN A 214 6.68 4.55 13.83
N GLY A 215 5.62 3.74 13.79
CA GLY A 215 4.27 4.19 14.09
C GLY A 215 3.48 4.77 12.90
N SER A 216 4.08 4.79 11.70
CA SER A 216 3.47 5.34 10.50
C SER A 216 3.53 4.36 9.33
N PHE A 217 2.53 4.44 8.46
CA PHE A 217 2.59 3.86 7.13
C PHE A 217 3.12 4.91 6.15
N TYR A 218 3.94 4.48 5.21
CA TYR A 218 4.46 5.29 4.12
C TYR A 218 4.01 4.65 2.81
N LEU A 219 3.57 5.48 1.87
CA LEU A 219 3.03 5.06 0.59
C LEU A 219 3.81 5.73 -0.52
N THR A 220 4.21 4.97 -1.53
CA THR A 220 4.67 5.52 -2.80
C THR A 220 3.50 5.61 -3.76
N ALA A 221 3.46 6.67 -4.56
CA ALA A 221 2.37 6.92 -5.49
C ALA A 221 2.95 7.45 -6.80
N ASP A 222 2.58 6.80 -7.90
CA ASP A 222 2.98 7.11 -9.28
C ASP A 222 2.16 8.29 -9.80
N ASP A 223 2.09 9.37 -9.02
CA ASP A 223 1.20 10.52 -9.25
C ASP A 223 1.89 11.72 -9.91
N GLY A 224 3.14 11.53 -10.36
CA GLY A 224 3.81 12.39 -11.32
C GLY A 224 3.51 12.02 -12.76
N THR A 225 3.93 12.90 -13.68
CA THR A 225 3.88 12.69 -15.13
C THR A 225 5.30 12.69 -15.68
N ALA A 226 5.86 11.51 -15.93
CA ALA A 226 7.22 11.37 -16.48
C ALA A 226 7.42 12.11 -17.82
N ASP A 227 6.40 12.13 -18.69
CA ASP A 227 6.42 12.85 -19.98
C ASP A 227 6.60 14.38 -19.80
N GLU A 228 6.20 14.92 -18.65
CA GLU A 228 6.29 16.35 -18.29
C GLU A 228 7.38 16.62 -17.23
N ILE A 229 8.17 15.61 -16.85
CA ILE A 229 9.20 15.69 -15.79
C ILE A 229 8.58 16.10 -14.43
N GLU A 230 7.34 15.70 -14.20
CA GLU A 230 6.67 15.88 -12.92
C GLU A 230 7.06 14.74 -11.96
N PRO A 231 7.42 15.05 -10.70
CA PRO A 231 7.91 14.06 -9.75
C PRO A 231 6.79 13.26 -9.10
N ASP A 232 7.10 12.01 -8.79
CA ASP A 232 6.31 11.16 -7.88
C ASP A 232 6.52 11.52 -6.41
N HIS A 233 5.67 10.95 -5.56
CA HIS A 233 5.62 11.31 -4.15
C HIS A 233 5.65 10.10 -3.21
N VAL A 234 6.19 10.36 -2.01
CA VAL A 234 6.01 9.53 -0.82
C VAL A 234 5.05 10.25 0.13
N TYR A 235 4.02 9.54 0.55
CA TYR A 235 3.03 9.98 1.52
C TYR A 235 3.19 9.24 2.84
N ARG A 236 2.66 9.84 3.90
CA ARG A 236 2.64 9.27 5.25
C ARG A 236 1.22 9.25 5.79
N VAL A 237 0.88 8.15 6.47
CA VAL A 237 -0.42 7.94 7.10
C VAL A 237 -0.22 7.45 8.53
N ASP A 238 -0.80 8.17 9.49
CA ASP A 238 -0.80 7.80 10.91
C ASP A 238 -2.19 7.23 11.28
N ILE A 239 -2.32 5.90 11.34
CA ILE A 239 -3.59 5.22 11.64
C ILE A 239 -3.74 5.02 13.14
N GLN A 240 -4.76 5.65 13.74
CA GLN A 240 -5.06 5.43 15.16
C GLN A 240 -5.76 4.07 15.37
N PRO A 241 -5.54 3.40 16.52
CA PRO A 241 -6.25 2.17 16.86
C PRO A 241 -7.77 2.33 16.74
N GLY A 242 -8.41 1.43 16.00
CA GLY A 242 -9.87 1.44 15.79
C GLY A 242 -10.41 2.50 14.81
N ALA A 243 -9.58 3.41 14.28
CA ALA A 243 -10.04 4.45 13.36
C ALA A 243 -10.45 3.89 11.99
N SER A 244 -11.61 4.30 11.46
CA SER A 244 -12.10 3.88 10.13
C SER A 244 -11.55 4.71 8.97
N ASN A 245 -10.85 5.81 9.28
CA ASN A 245 -10.21 6.68 8.31
C ASN A 245 -8.90 7.25 8.87
N ALA A 246 -8.02 7.72 7.99
CA ALA A 246 -6.79 8.39 8.35
C ALA A 246 -6.43 9.48 7.32
N THR A 247 -5.82 10.56 7.80
CA THR A 247 -5.37 11.67 6.94
C THR A 247 -4.03 11.34 6.29
N VAL A 248 -3.95 11.54 4.98
CA VAL A 248 -2.71 11.43 4.21
C VAL A 248 -1.93 12.73 4.30
N VAL A 249 -0.61 12.64 4.51
CA VAL A 249 0.30 13.79 4.57
C VAL A 249 1.43 13.58 3.57
N LEU A 250 1.74 14.59 2.76
CA LEU A 250 2.92 14.55 1.89
C LEU A 250 4.19 14.47 2.75
N GLU A 251 4.99 13.43 2.55
CA GLU A 251 6.25 13.22 3.26
C GLU A 251 7.45 13.64 2.40
N ARG A 252 7.42 13.34 1.10
CA ARG A 252 8.52 13.67 0.19
C ARG A 252 8.06 13.77 -1.26
N THR A 253 8.62 14.73 -1.98
CA THR A 253 8.62 14.81 -3.45
C THR A 253 9.94 14.22 -3.97
N LEU A 254 9.90 13.39 -5.01
CA LEU A 254 11.08 12.74 -5.60
C LEU A 254 11.63 13.55 -6.79
N ASP A 255 12.08 14.77 -6.51
CA ASP A 255 12.72 15.66 -7.48
C ASP A 255 14.24 15.42 -7.66
N ASP A 256 14.78 14.39 -7.01
CA ASP A 256 16.19 14.01 -7.03
C ASP A 256 16.48 12.62 -7.60
N VAL A 257 15.51 12.02 -8.29
CA VAL A 257 15.72 10.80 -9.09
C VAL A 257 16.48 11.11 -10.38
N THR A 258 17.16 10.10 -10.94
CA THR A 258 17.98 10.23 -12.15
C THR A 258 17.16 10.73 -13.35
N PHE A 259 15.93 10.25 -13.49
CA PHE A 259 14.98 10.61 -14.54
C PHE A 259 13.58 10.22 -14.07
N GLN A 260 12.59 11.09 -14.27
CA GLN A 260 11.19 10.81 -13.88
C GLN A 260 10.65 9.63 -14.68
N GLY A 261 9.89 8.76 -14.04
CA GLY A 261 9.51 7.46 -14.55
C GLY A 261 8.33 6.90 -13.78
N GLU A 262 8.44 5.67 -13.30
CA GLU A 262 7.40 5.00 -12.51
C GLU A 262 8.01 4.65 -11.15
N ILE A 263 7.55 5.31 -10.09
CA ILE A 263 7.83 4.90 -8.71
C ILE A 263 7.17 3.55 -8.43
N GLU A 264 7.79 2.75 -7.57
CA GLU A 264 7.33 1.41 -7.26
C GLU A 264 7.36 1.22 -5.73
N GLY A 265 7.87 0.10 -5.23
CA GLY A 265 7.91 -0.21 -3.81
C GLY A 265 8.75 0.68 -2.90
N ILE A 266 8.51 0.55 -1.60
CA ILE A 266 9.20 1.28 -0.54
C ILE A 266 9.50 0.39 0.66
N THR A 267 10.64 0.60 1.31
CA THR A 267 10.94 -0.02 2.62
C THR A 267 11.85 0.88 3.46
N PHE A 268 12.10 0.47 4.71
CA PHE A 268 12.98 1.16 5.63
C PHE A 268 14.01 0.22 6.25
N ASN A 269 15.29 0.47 5.97
CA ASN A 269 16.37 -0.20 6.70
C ASN A 269 16.58 0.52 8.05
N LYS A 270 15.99 -0.02 9.11
CA LYS A 270 16.06 0.53 10.48
C LYS A 270 17.50 0.63 11.01
N ALA A 271 18.34 -0.34 10.70
CA ALA A 271 19.73 -0.39 11.20
C ALA A 271 20.58 0.73 10.59
N LYS A 272 20.43 0.95 9.28
CA LYS A 272 21.14 2.00 8.55
C LYS A 272 20.44 3.36 8.60
N LYS A 273 19.21 3.43 9.14
CA LYS A 273 18.35 4.62 9.14
C LYS A 273 18.11 5.14 7.72
N GLN A 274 17.82 4.23 6.81
CA GLN A 274 17.57 4.54 5.41
C GLN A 274 16.12 4.28 5.02
N MET A 275 15.61 5.09 4.09
CA MET A 275 14.42 4.80 3.31
C MET A 275 14.90 4.32 1.94
N LEU A 276 14.35 3.21 1.46
CA LEU A 276 14.66 2.65 0.16
C LEU A 276 13.42 2.78 -0.71
N VAL A 277 13.58 3.30 -1.92
CA VAL A 277 12.49 3.44 -2.90
C VAL A 277 12.92 2.78 -4.20
N HIS A 278 12.10 1.88 -4.71
CA HIS A 278 12.26 1.30 -6.04
C HIS A 278 11.67 2.27 -7.07
N TYR A 279 12.40 2.48 -8.16
CA TYR A 279 12.05 3.43 -9.20
C TYR A 279 12.49 2.90 -10.57
N ASN A 280 11.57 2.91 -11.53
CA ASN A 280 11.81 2.54 -12.92
C ASN A 280 11.98 3.79 -13.79
N ARG A 281 12.92 3.77 -14.72
CA ARG A 281 13.08 4.83 -15.73
C ARG A 281 13.37 4.30 -17.11
N GLY A 282 13.14 5.14 -18.12
CA GLY A 282 13.52 4.88 -19.50
C GLY A 282 12.39 4.33 -20.37
N SER A 283 11.37 3.71 -19.78
CA SER A 283 10.15 3.28 -20.48
C SER A 283 9.06 4.35 -20.44
N ARG A 284 8.23 4.38 -21.48
CA ARG A 284 6.95 5.09 -21.48
C ARG A 284 5.85 4.12 -21.06
N ILE A 285 5.22 4.35 -19.93
CA ILE A 285 4.19 3.47 -19.35
C ILE A 285 2.80 4.05 -19.61
N VAL A 286 1.87 3.20 -20.04
CA VAL A 286 0.45 3.56 -20.18
C VAL A 286 -0.38 2.44 -19.56
N LEU A 287 -1.09 2.74 -18.47
CA LEU A 287 -1.91 1.78 -17.71
C LEU A 287 -1.12 0.52 -17.32
N GLY A 288 0.06 0.71 -16.72
CA GLY A 288 0.95 -0.37 -16.29
C GLY A 288 1.64 -1.15 -17.44
N MET A 289 1.50 -0.70 -18.69
CA MET A 289 2.12 -1.36 -19.85
C MET A 289 3.18 -0.49 -20.53
N VAL A 290 4.34 -1.08 -20.82
CA VAL A 290 5.39 -0.44 -21.64
C VAL A 290 4.89 -0.20 -23.08
N LYS A 291 4.95 1.05 -23.53
CA LYS A 291 4.57 1.48 -24.90
C LYS A 291 5.76 1.94 -25.76
N GLY A 292 6.97 1.92 -25.21
CA GLY A 292 8.20 2.32 -25.89
C GLY A 292 9.22 2.88 -24.90
N PHE A 293 10.31 3.45 -25.42
CA PHE A 293 11.38 4.03 -24.60
C PHE A 293 11.56 5.52 -24.86
N TYR A 294 12.02 6.26 -23.85
CA TYR A 294 12.43 7.65 -23.98
C TYR A 294 13.72 7.77 -24.82
N PRO A 295 13.98 8.93 -25.45
CA PRO A 295 15.24 9.16 -26.17
C PRO A 295 16.46 8.84 -25.30
N GLY A 296 17.39 8.03 -25.83
CA GLY A 296 18.59 7.58 -25.11
C GLY A 296 18.43 6.26 -24.34
N TYR A 297 17.26 5.64 -24.37
CA TYR A 297 16.98 4.35 -23.75
C TYR A 297 16.60 3.29 -24.79
N ASP A 298 17.08 2.07 -24.58
CA ASP A 298 16.73 0.86 -25.34
C ASP A 298 16.06 -0.22 -24.48
N LYS A 299 15.96 0.04 -23.18
CA LYS A 299 15.30 -0.79 -22.17
C LYS A 299 14.87 0.06 -20.97
N GLU A 300 14.01 -0.51 -20.14
CA GLU A 300 13.76 -0.02 -18.79
C GLU A 300 14.98 -0.26 -17.91
N ILE A 301 15.23 0.68 -16.99
CA ILE A 301 16.23 0.55 -15.94
C ILE A 301 15.51 0.64 -14.60
N SER A 302 15.61 -0.43 -13.82
CA SER A 302 15.07 -0.52 -12.46
C SER A 302 16.17 -0.23 -11.45
N GLU A 303 15.90 0.73 -10.57
CA GLU A 303 16.86 1.24 -9.58
C GLU A 303 16.24 1.27 -8.19
N VAL A 304 17.07 1.04 -7.17
CA VAL A 304 16.71 1.35 -5.78
C VAL A 304 17.52 2.55 -5.32
N PHE A 305 16.81 3.60 -4.93
CA PHE A 305 17.37 4.78 -4.28
C PHE A 305 17.44 4.56 -2.77
N CYS A 306 18.65 4.65 -2.21
CA CYS A 306 18.88 4.59 -0.77
C CYS A 306 19.01 6.00 -0.22
N TYR A 307 18.06 6.41 0.61
CA TYR A 307 18.03 7.73 1.22
C TYR A 307 18.39 7.69 2.71
N ASP A 308 19.39 8.46 3.10
CA ASP A 308 19.70 8.74 4.50
C ASP A 308 18.57 9.53 5.17
N ILE A 309 18.04 9.03 6.29
CA ILE A 309 16.97 9.69 7.05
C ILE A 309 17.55 10.59 8.14
N LYS A 310 17.23 11.88 8.08
CA LYS A 310 17.52 12.84 9.15
C LYS A 310 16.22 13.37 9.73
N LYS A 311 15.94 12.99 10.98
CA LYS A 311 14.76 13.46 11.73
C LYS A 311 14.78 14.98 11.86
N LYS A 312 13.61 15.60 11.71
CA LYS A 312 13.40 17.03 11.98
C LYS A 312 13.13 17.30 13.46
#